data_AF-A0A013SV39-F1
#
_entry.id   AF-A0A013SV39-F1
#
_cell.length_a   1.000
_cell.length_b   1.000
_cell.length_c   1.000
_cell.angle_alpha   90.00
_cell.angle_beta   90.00
_cell.angle_gamma   90.00
#
_symmetry.space_group_name_H-M   'P 1'
#
loop_
_entity.id
_entity.type
_entity.pdbx_description
1 polymer ?
#
loop_
_entity_poly.entity_id
_entity_poly.type
_entity_poly.pdbx_seq_one_letter_code
_entity_poly.pdbx_strand_id
1 'polypeptide(L)'
;MKDEIMSKAEVSAFTSIFLGLAGYSIFMFYLLAKRSKGINYFDNLSSLNDNVSYLICFLIFIVGKFFKENKNITKFIPFLTGILLSVMFFIVVL
;
A
#
# COMPACT_ATOMS: atom_id res chain seq x y z
N MET A 1 -27.73 1.12 23.10
CA MET A 1 -26.40 1.19 22.45
C MET A 1 -26.70 1.28 20.96
N LYS A 2 -26.24 2.30 20.22
CA LYS A 2 -26.51 2.35 18.77
C LYS A 2 -25.74 1.21 18.12
N ASP A 3 -26.43 0.35 17.40
CA ASP A 3 -25.81 -0.69 16.57
C ASP A 3 -25.12 0.00 15.38
N GLU A 4 -23.86 0.41 15.58
CA GLU A 4 -23.03 0.92 14.49
C GLU A 4 -22.62 -0.27 13.60
N ILE A 5 -22.86 -0.17 12.28
CA ILE A 5 -22.51 -1.20 11.28
C ILE A 5 -21.00 -1.52 11.30
N MET A 6 -20.18 -0.54 11.69
CA MET A 6 -18.74 -0.65 11.73
C MET A 6 -18.20 0.20 12.88
N SER A 7 -17.27 -0.37 13.66
CA SER A 7 -16.62 0.34 14.76
C SER A 7 -15.68 1.42 14.25
N LYS A 8 -15.40 2.44 15.08
CA LYS A 8 -14.44 3.51 14.76
C LYS A 8 -13.05 2.97 14.35
N ALA A 9 -12.62 1.86 14.94
CA ALA A 9 -11.35 1.23 14.63
C ALA A 9 -11.33 0.63 13.22
N GLU A 10 -12.41 -0.05 12.84
CA GLU A 10 -12.58 -0.61 11.49
C GLU A 10 -12.67 0.49 10.43
N VAL A 11 -13.44 1.57 10.69
CA VAL A 11 -13.50 2.73 9.79
C VAL A 11 -12.12 3.34 9.58
N SER A 12 -11.34 3.50 10.66
CA SER A 12 -9.97 4.01 10.57
C SER A 12 -9.06 3.08 9.76
N ALA A 13 -9.14 1.76 9.99
CA ALA A 13 -8.33 0.79 9.26
C ALA A 13 -8.69 0.77 7.76
N PHE A 14 -9.98 0.80 7.43
CA PHE A 14 -10.46 0.85 6.05
C PHE A 14 -10.01 2.13 5.34
N THR A 15 -10.10 3.27 6.02
CA THR A 15 -9.60 4.55 5.50
C THR A 15 -8.10 4.48 5.21
N SER A 16 -7.32 3.88 6.12
CA SER A 16 -5.88 3.69 5.93
C SER A 16 -5.55 2.78 4.75
N ILE A 17 -6.29 1.67 4.57
CA ILE A 17 -6.15 0.79 3.40
C ILE A 17 -6.41 1.58 2.12
N PHE A 18 -7.50 2.35 2.08
CA PHE A 18 -7.85 3.15 0.91
C PHE A 18 -6.77 4.19 0.58
N LEU A 19 -6.21 4.85 1.59
CA LEU A 19 -5.12 5.81 1.41
C LEU A 19 -3.86 5.15 0.84
N GLY A 20 -3.48 3.97 1.34
CA GLY A 20 -2.33 3.22 0.80
C GLY A 20 -2.55 2.82 -0.66
N LEU A 21 -3.74 2.31 -0.96
CA LEU A 21 -4.12 1.89 -2.31
C LEU A 21 -4.15 3.05 -3.30
N ALA A 22 -4.82 4.14 -2.93
CA ALA A 22 -4.94 5.33 -3.77
C ALA A 22 -3.56 5.98 -3.96
N GLY A 23 -2.78 6.10 -2.89
CA GLY A 23 -1.46 6.72 -2.92
C GLY A 23 -0.51 6.02 -3.88
N TYR A 24 -0.38 4.70 -3.77
CA TYR A 24 0.49 3.94 -4.68
C TYR A 24 -0.05 3.93 -6.12
N SER A 25 -1.38 3.85 -6.30
CA SER A 25 -1.97 3.90 -7.63
C SER A 25 -1.71 5.23 -8.34
N ILE A 26 -1.84 6.36 -7.63
CA ILE A 26 -1.52 7.68 -8.18
C ILE A 26 -0.05 7.76 -8.59
N PHE A 27 0.86 7.22 -7.76
CA PHE A 27 2.29 7.16 -8.08
C PHE A 27 2.54 6.34 -9.36
N MET A 28 1.94 5.17 -9.49
CA MET A 28 2.10 4.33 -10.68
C MET A 28 1.53 4.98 -11.95
N PHE A 29 0.33 5.57 -11.87
CA PHE A 29 -0.25 6.30 -12.99
C PHE A 29 0.61 7.51 -13.38
N TYR A 30 1.21 8.21 -12.41
CA TYR A 30 2.15 9.29 -12.69
C TYR A 30 3.37 8.78 -13.48
N LEU A 31 3.98 7.66 -13.07
CA LEU A 31 5.10 7.07 -13.79
C LEU A 31 4.72 6.65 -15.21
N LEU A 32 3.55 6.02 -15.38
CA LEU A 32 3.03 5.63 -16.68
C LEU A 32 2.76 6.84 -17.59
N ALA A 33 2.19 7.92 -17.03
CA ALA A 33 1.95 9.16 -17.76
C ALA A 33 3.25 9.90 -18.15
N LYS A 34 4.34 9.69 -17.42
CA LYS A 34 5.66 10.22 -17.77
C LYS A 34 6.35 9.37 -18.83
N ARG A 35 6.25 8.05 -18.72
CA ARG A 35 6.73 7.10 -19.73
C ARG A 35 6.04 7.31 -21.09
N SER A 36 4.73 7.59 -21.11
CA SER A 36 4.03 7.90 -22.37
C SER A 36 4.50 9.19 -23.05
N LYS A 37 5.18 10.07 -22.31
CA LYS A 37 5.82 11.29 -22.83
C LYS A 37 7.32 11.10 -23.13
N GLY A 38 7.81 9.87 -23.08
CA GLY A 38 9.22 9.53 -23.32
C GLY A 38 10.15 9.75 -22.11
N ILE A 39 9.62 10.09 -20.93
CA ILE A 39 10.42 10.27 -19.71
C ILE A 39 10.35 8.98 -18.89
N ASN A 40 11.44 8.21 -18.89
CA ASN A 40 11.56 6.97 -18.12
C ASN A 40 12.39 7.21 -16.85
N TYR A 41 11.72 7.17 -15.69
CA TYR A 41 12.39 7.17 -14.38
C TYR A 41 12.93 5.79 -14.01
N PHE A 42 12.25 4.74 -14.46
CA PHE A 42 12.61 3.35 -14.23
C PHE A 42 12.49 2.59 -15.55
N ASP A 43 13.48 1.75 -15.83
CA ASP A 43 13.50 0.93 -17.05
C ASP A 43 12.44 -0.18 -16.99
N ASN A 44 12.26 -0.79 -15.82
CA ASN A 44 11.27 -1.84 -15.60
C ASN A 44 10.38 -1.53 -14.40
N LEU A 45 9.14 -1.11 -14.68
CA LEU A 45 8.13 -0.83 -13.66
C LEU A 45 7.61 -2.11 -12.96
N SER A 46 7.58 -3.24 -13.67
CA SER A 46 7.19 -4.53 -13.09
C SER A 46 8.21 -4.96 -12.02
N SER A 47 9.51 -4.89 -12.34
CA SER A 47 10.58 -5.17 -11.36
C SER A 47 10.60 -4.19 -10.18
N LEU A 48 10.26 -2.90 -10.41
CA LEU A 48 10.07 -1.95 -9.31
C LEU A 48 8.96 -2.44 -8.37
N ASN A 49 7.81 -2.83 -8.91
CA ASN A 49 6.68 -3.31 -8.12
C ASN A 49 7.03 -4.60 -7.36
N ASP A 50 7.76 -5.54 -7.97
CA ASP A 50 8.24 -6.75 -7.28
C ASP A 50 9.09 -6.40 -6.05
N ASN A 51 10.07 -5.50 -6.23
CA ASN A 51 10.93 -5.06 -5.13
C ASN A 51 10.14 -4.34 -4.03
N VAL A 52 9.18 -3.50 -4.41
CA VAL A 52 8.28 -2.85 -3.44
C VAL A 52 7.44 -3.89 -2.71
N SER A 53 6.93 -4.93 -3.39
CA SER A 53 6.16 -6.02 -2.78
C SER A 53 6.95 -6.72 -1.68
N TYR A 54 8.22 -7.09 -1.97
CA TYR A 54 9.10 -7.70 -0.99
C TYR A 54 9.35 -6.78 0.21
N LEU A 55 9.62 -5.50 -0.04
CA LEU A 55 9.85 -4.51 1.02
C LEU A 55 8.59 -4.35 1.90
N ILE A 56 7.41 -4.24 1.31
CA ILE A 56 6.16 -4.08 2.05
C ILE A 56 5.86 -5.33 2.87
N CYS A 57 6.05 -6.53 2.31
CA CYS A 57 5.93 -7.79 3.05
C CYS A 57 6.87 -7.83 4.25
N PHE A 58 8.13 -7.43 4.07
CA PHE A 58 9.12 -7.35 5.14
C PHE A 58 8.71 -6.35 6.23
N LEU A 59 8.22 -5.17 5.86
CA LEU A 59 7.75 -4.15 6.80
C LEU A 59 6.52 -4.61 7.58
N ILE A 60 5.55 -5.25 6.93
CA ILE A 60 4.38 -5.84 7.61
C ILE A 60 4.85 -6.88 8.62
N PHE A 61 5.79 -7.75 8.25
CA PHE A 61 6.34 -8.76 9.15
C PHE A 61 7.04 -8.12 10.36
N ILE A 62 7.90 -7.12 10.14
CA ILE A 62 8.59 -6.43 11.24
C ILE A 62 7.61 -5.73 12.16
N VAL A 63 6.67 -4.96 11.60
CA VAL A 63 5.69 -4.21 12.39
C VAL A 63 4.79 -5.17 13.18
N GLY A 64 4.31 -6.23 12.55
CA GLY A 64 3.47 -7.23 13.19
C GLY A 64 4.18 -8.04 14.28
N LYS A 65 5.49 -8.30 14.12
CA LYS A 65 6.27 -9.14 15.06
C LYS A 65 6.93 -8.34 16.17
N PHE A 66 7.61 -7.24 15.85
CA PHE A 66 8.43 -6.49 16.80
C PHE A 66 7.70 -5.31 17.45
N PHE A 67 6.67 -4.76 16.80
CA PHE A 67 5.96 -3.58 17.28
C PHE A 67 4.50 -3.87 17.64
N LYS A 68 4.17 -5.14 17.93
CA LYS A 68 2.81 -5.60 18.24
C LYS A 68 2.17 -4.86 19.43
N GLU A 69 2.98 -4.46 20.42
CA GLU A 69 2.49 -3.75 21.61
C GLU A 69 2.33 -2.24 21.37
N ASN A 70 2.97 -1.69 20.32
CA ASN A 70 2.88 -0.28 19.99
C ASN A 70 1.68 -0.01 19.07
N LYS A 71 0.53 0.25 19.69
CA LYS A 71 -0.75 0.53 19.01
C LYS A 71 -0.68 1.61 17.93
N ASN A 72 0.26 2.56 18.01
CA ASN A 72 0.41 3.59 16.98
C ASN A 72 1.10 3.06 15.74
N ILE A 73 2.12 2.21 15.91
CA ILE A 73 2.85 1.59 14.79
C ILE A 73 2.00 0.49 14.15
N THR A 74 1.21 -0.26 14.93
CA THR A 74 0.33 -1.32 14.38
C THR A 74 -0.77 -0.75 13.48
N LYS A 75 -1.19 0.51 13.68
CA LYS A 75 -2.10 1.24 12.79
C LYS A 75 -1.51 1.53 11.40
N PHE A 76 -0.22 1.29 11.21
CA PHE A 76 0.44 1.42 9.91
C PHE A 76 0.24 0.20 9.02
N ILE A 77 -0.07 -0.98 9.59
CA ILE A 77 -0.29 -2.21 8.83
C ILE A 77 -1.41 -2.06 7.79
N PRO A 78 -2.60 -1.54 8.12
CA PRO A 78 -3.66 -1.36 7.13
C PRO A 78 -3.24 -0.49 5.93
N PHE A 79 -2.45 0.56 6.17
CA PHE A 79 -1.90 1.40 5.11
C PHE A 79 -0.93 0.61 4.20
N LEU A 80 -0.01 -0.14 4.80
CA LEU A 80 0.92 -1.02 4.07
C LEU A 80 0.17 -2.08 3.26
N THR A 81 -0.91 -2.66 3.81
CA THR A 81 -1.79 -3.59 3.10
C THR A 81 -2.44 -2.93 1.89
N GLY A 82 -2.90 -1.68 2.02
CA GLY A 82 -3.42 -0.90 0.90
C GLY A 82 -2.40 -0.71 -0.23
N ILE A 83 -1.15 -0.36 0.12
CA ILE A 83 -0.05 -0.28 -0.86
C ILE A 83 0.15 -1.63 -1.54
N LEU A 84 0.24 -2.72 -0.75
CA LEU A 84 0.48 -4.06 -1.29
C LEU A 84 -0.58 -4.48 -2.30
N LEU A 85 -1.86 -4.20 -2.04
CA LEU A 85 -2.95 -4.47 -2.98
C LEU A 85 -2.75 -3.74 -4.32
N SER A 86 -2.35 -2.47 -4.27
CA SER A 86 -2.07 -1.69 -5.49
C SER A 86 -0.83 -2.22 -6.22
N VAL A 87 0.25 -2.53 -5.49
CA VAL A 87 1.48 -3.13 -6.04
C VAL A 87 1.15 -4.42 -6.78
N MET A 88 0.40 -5.34 -6.16
CA MET A 88 0.02 -6.61 -6.77
C MET A 88 -0.79 -6.42 -8.05
N PHE A 89 -1.72 -5.46 -8.07
CA PHE A 89 -2.45 -5.11 -9.28
C PHE A 89 -1.51 -4.67 -10.42
N PHE A 90 -0.54 -3.79 -10.13
CA PHE A 90 0.40 -3.32 -11.14
C PHE A 90 1.48 -4.34 -11.54
N ILE A 91 1.78 -5.34 -10.71
CA ILE A 91 2.60 -6.51 -11.12
C ILE A 91 1.86 -7.32 -12.20
N VAL A 92 0.55 -7.51 -12.03
CA VAL A 92 -0.26 -8.31 -12.97
C VAL A 92 -0.51 -7.57 -14.29
N VAL A 93 -0.66 -6.24 -14.24
CA VAL A 93 -1.08 -5.44 -15.39
C VAL A 93 0.09 -4.92 -16.25
N LEU A 94 1.32 -4.85 -15.71
CA LEU A 94 2.51 -4.32 -16.40
C LEU A 94 3.48 -5.43 -16.83
#